data_AF-A0A1Y4DQ64-F1
#
_entry.id   AF-A0A1Y4DQ64-F1
#
_cell.length_a   1.000
_cell.length_b   1.000
_cell.length_c   1.000
_cell.angle_alpha   90.00
_cell.angle_beta   90.00
_cell.angle_gamma   90.00
#
_symmetry.space_group_name_H-M   'P 1'
#
loop_
_entity.id
_entity.type
_entity.pdbx_description
1 polymer ?
#
loop_
_entity_poly.entity_id
_entity_poly.type
_entity_poly.pdbx_seq_one_letter_code
_entity_poly.pdbx_strand_id
1 'polypeptide(L)'
;MRHRVLCATGRALARTSIAAIILIALVVMACVTILYVRHHQQQRDTGAVAAPRVAQAAELPREGSFLQTVHLTDLQAPGTGEFGVTIPWDDAWFFSDPTRYNPDLAFASSVLASLAYAESGYYQQGSDQPAYMELALASLGFEDVSTESYRYRSEVVDEVLSLVTQTADSAAYAIASKPIASADGAYDAELILVSVRGSYGSEWLSNLQILFEQDEHAQEADRAIADAVVRSSGADRAAGAEEDNPGYTEAAQEICDELSGRIRRAHGRGRSVKLLVVGHSRGGAIANLVGAWACDSLSTAVSDNAIVPLHAGDEVFTYTFATPGTTTDADARGGRYASIFNVLNPADIMTYLPLEAWGYERYGVDASLPSSEDESFAERYEQMSSSFADIVGSSCPVDVDADLKACALIDDLSERIASIEELKTPAGVAHAFAILAEHVDPTTMLNGHYPSVYIAWLAQERREAASDQAS
;
A
#
# COMPACT_ATOMS: atom_id res chain seq x y z
N MET A 1 44.44 24.21 44.66
CA MET A 1 44.15 22.86 44.12
C MET A 1 42.76 22.71 43.51
N ARG A 2 41.67 23.18 44.16
CA ARG A 2 40.28 23.10 43.62
C ARG A 2 40.06 23.78 42.26
N HIS A 3 40.73 24.90 41.96
CA HIS A 3 40.55 25.64 40.70
C HIS A 3 41.14 24.96 39.45
N ARG A 4 42.15 24.08 39.61
CA ARG A 4 42.75 23.32 38.51
C ARG A 4 41.95 22.06 38.15
N VAL A 5 41.21 21.50 39.10
CA VAL A 5 40.37 20.31 38.90
C VAL A 5 39.09 20.66 38.15
N LEU A 6 38.42 21.76 38.50
CA LEU A 6 37.23 22.28 37.79
C LEU A 6 37.51 22.68 36.33
N CYS A 7 38.71 23.19 36.05
CA CYS A 7 39.11 23.57 34.68
C CYS A 7 39.52 22.37 33.82
N ALA A 8 39.91 21.25 34.45
CA ALA A 8 40.25 20.00 33.77
C ALA A 8 39.00 19.16 33.45
N THR A 9 38.01 19.13 34.34
CA THR A 9 36.71 18.46 34.11
C THR A 9 35.88 19.17 33.03
N GLY A 10 35.84 20.51 33.02
CA GLY A 10 35.16 21.28 31.95
C GLY A 10 35.77 21.10 30.56
N ARG A 11 37.10 20.94 30.46
CA ARG A 11 37.79 20.63 29.19
C ARG A 11 37.58 19.19 28.73
N ALA A 12 37.40 18.25 29.65
CA ALA A 12 37.10 16.86 29.32
C ALA A 12 35.67 16.72 28.78
N LEU A 13 34.68 17.35 29.43
CA LEU A 13 33.29 17.43 28.97
C LEU A 13 33.17 18.14 27.61
N ALA A 14 33.85 19.28 27.41
CA ALA A 14 33.86 19.97 26.12
C ALA A 14 34.51 19.15 25.00
N ARG A 15 35.56 18.36 25.31
CA ARG A 15 36.21 17.47 24.32
C ARG A 15 35.37 16.26 23.96
N THR A 16 34.64 15.67 24.92
CA THR A 16 33.67 14.61 24.63
C THR A 16 32.50 15.15 23.81
N SER A 17 32.03 16.37 24.07
CA SER A 17 31.00 17.02 23.25
C SER A 17 31.50 17.34 21.85
N ILE A 18 32.73 17.84 21.68
CA ILE A 18 33.31 18.09 20.35
C ILE A 18 33.54 16.78 19.58
N ALA A 19 34.02 15.72 20.23
CA ALA A 19 34.19 14.41 19.60
C ALA A 19 32.85 13.81 19.16
N ALA A 20 31.80 13.95 19.97
CA ALA A 20 30.44 13.54 19.59
C ALA A 20 29.91 14.36 18.41
N ILE A 21 30.11 15.68 18.39
CA ILE A 21 29.72 16.54 17.27
C ILE A 21 30.48 16.15 15.99
N ILE A 22 31.79 15.87 16.07
CA ILE A 22 32.58 15.43 14.92
C ILE A 22 32.10 14.06 14.42
N LEU A 23 31.79 13.13 15.33
CA LEU A 23 31.24 11.83 14.97
C LEU A 23 29.90 11.96 14.26
N ILE A 24 28.98 12.78 14.80
CA ILE A 24 27.70 13.09 14.17
C ILE A 24 27.92 13.71 12.79
N ALA A 25 28.81 14.71 12.67
CA ALA A 25 29.10 15.35 11.39
C ALA A 25 29.69 14.37 10.36
N LEU A 26 30.54 13.42 10.79
CA LEU A 26 31.08 12.37 9.92
C LEU A 26 29.99 11.38 9.48
N VAL A 27 29.08 10.99 10.39
CA VAL A 27 27.93 10.14 10.07
C VAL A 27 27.01 10.85 9.08
N VAL A 28 26.65 12.12 9.33
CA VAL A 28 25.84 12.92 8.41
C VAL A 28 26.52 13.05 7.04
N MET A 29 27.83 13.33 7.00
CA MET A 29 28.57 13.45 5.74
C MET A 29 28.62 12.11 4.99
N ALA A 30 28.77 10.99 5.70
CA ALA A 30 28.70 9.65 5.11
C ALA A 30 27.30 9.36 4.56
N CYS A 31 26.23 9.65 5.31
CA CYS A 31 24.84 9.52 4.86
C CYS A 31 24.59 10.37 3.61
N VAL A 32 24.96 11.66 3.62
CA VAL A 32 24.84 12.55 2.45
C VAL A 32 25.61 12.01 1.24
N THR A 33 26.81 11.45 1.46
CA THR A 33 27.60 10.85 0.37
C THR A 33 26.92 9.60 -0.19
N ILE A 34 26.38 8.73 0.66
CA ILE A 34 25.63 7.53 0.27
C ILE A 34 24.39 7.93 -0.55
N LEU A 35 23.60 8.89 -0.05
CA LEU A 35 22.43 9.42 -0.73
C LEU A 35 22.79 10.07 -2.07
N TYR A 36 23.86 10.86 -2.13
CA TYR A 36 24.34 11.47 -3.37
C TYR A 36 24.77 10.42 -4.41
N VAL A 37 25.51 9.39 -3.98
CA VAL A 37 25.90 8.27 -4.85
C VAL A 37 24.67 7.52 -5.35
N ARG A 38 23.70 7.24 -4.47
CA ARG A 38 22.48 6.51 -4.81
C ARG A 38 21.58 7.30 -5.76
N HIS A 39 21.40 8.61 -5.51
CA HIS A 39 20.71 9.52 -6.43
C HIS A 39 21.35 9.53 -7.81
N HIS A 40 22.69 9.56 -7.86
CA HIS A 40 23.39 9.54 -9.13
C HIS A 40 23.29 8.17 -9.84
N GLN A 41 23.21 7.08 -9.09
CA GLN A 41 22.97 5.73 -9.61
C GLN A 41 21.59 5.64 -10.27
N GLN A 42 20.55 6.17 -9.63
CA GLN A 42 19.18 6.22 -10.14
C GLN A 42 19.11 7.04 -11.44
N GLN A 43 19.70 8.24 -11.48
CA GLN A 43 19.72 9.09 -12.69
C GLN A 43 20.44 8.45 -13.89
N ARG A 44 21.40 7.55 -13.62
CA ARG A 44 22.19 6.87 -14.65
C ARG A 44 21.68 5.47 -14.99
N ASP A 45 20.61 5.02 -14.34
CA ASP A 45 20.13 3.63 -14.37
C ASP A 45 21.27 2.61 -14.15
N THR A 46 22.07 2.84 -13.11
CA THR A 46 23.15 1.92 -12.69
C THR A 46 22.92 1.42 -11.27
N GLY A 47 23.34 0.20 -10.94
CA GLY A 47 23.33 -0.32 -9.57
C GLY A 47 21.95 -0.71 -8.99
N ALA A 48 20.91 -0.82 -9.82
CA ALA A 48 19.67 -1.53 -9.47
C ALA A 48 19.83 -3.04 -9.67
N VAL A 49 19.07 -3.81 -8.90
CA VAL A 49 18.84 -5.23 -9.19
C VAL A 49 17.97 -5.28 -10.45
N ALA A 50 18.34 -6.10 -11.44
CA ALA A 50 17.54 -6.27 -12.64
C ALA A 50 16.24 -7.02 -12.31
N ALA A 51 15.16 -6.73 -13.03
CA ALA A 51 13.93 -7.49 -12.84
C ALA A 51 14.14 -8.99 -13.10
N PRO A 52 13.42 -9.84 -12.37
CA PRO A 52 13.55 -11.28 -12.51
C PRO A 52 13.15 -11.72 -13.91
N ARG A 53 13.72 -12.85 -14.32
CA ARG A 53 13.29 -13.58 -15.52
C ARG A 53 12.71 -14.91 -15.08
N VAL A 54 11.47 -14.89 -14.61
CA VAL A 54 10.78 -16.13 -14.28
C VAL A 54 10.40 -16.83 -15.58
N ALA A 55 10.93 -18.03 -15.79
CA ALA A 55 10.57 -18.83 -16.95
C ALA A 55 9.09 -19.21 -16.85
N GLN A 56 8.35 -19.03 -17.94
CA GLN A 56 6.98 -19.48 -18.02
C GLN A 56 6.94 -20.99 -17.75
N ALA A 57 6.03 -21.44 -16.88
CA ALA A 57 5.85 -22.86 -16.65
C ALA A 57 5.55 -23.56 -17.99
N ALA A 58 6.19 -24.71 -18.23
CA ALA A 58 6.00 -25.46 -19.48
C ALA A 58 4.60 -26.12 -19.58
N GLU A 59 3.80 -26.07 -18.51
CA GLU A 59 2.42 -26.50 -18.48
C GLU A 59 1.51 -25.40 -19.05
N LEU A 60 0.40 -25.81 -19.69
CA LEU A 60 -0.63 -24.91 -20.24
C LEU A 60 -1.01 -23.81 -19.24
N PRO A 61 -1.43 -22.60 -19.70
CA PRO A 61 -1.89 -21.57 -18.79
C PRO A 61 -2.94 -22.18 -17.85
N ARG A 62 -2.75 -21.99 -16.54
CA ARG A 62 -3.73 -22.45 -15.56
C ARG A 62 -4.99 -21.61 -15.72
N GLU A 63 -6.03 -22.22 -16.22
CA GLU A 63 -7.31 -21.57 -16.53
C GLU A 63 -8.42 -22.11 -15.65
N GLY A 64 -9.43 -21.27 -15.40
CA GLY A 64 -10.60 -21.62 -14.62
C GLY A 64 -10.30 -21.72 -13.12
N SER A 65 -10.97 -22.66 -12.45
CA SER A 65 -10.97 -22.78 -10.99
C SER A 65 -9.90 -23.75 -10.48
N PHE A 66 -9.02 -23.29 -9.60
CA PHE A 66 -7.99 -24.12 -8.98
C PHE A 66 -7.54 -23.57 -7.61
N LEU A 67 -6.79 -24.38 -6.87
CA LEU A 67 -6.08 -23.95 -5.66
C LEU A 67 -4.60 -23.79 -5.98
N GLN A 68 -3.98 -22.73 -5.47
CA GLN A 68 -2.55 -22.48 -5.64
C GLN A 68 -1.90 -22.05 -4.33
N THR A 69 -0.81 -22.71 -3.95
CA THR A 69 0.01 -22.28 -2.81
C THR A 69 1.08 -21.31 -3.28
N VAL A 70 1.03 -20.09 -2.76
CA VAL A 70 2.06 -19.07 -2.97
C VAL A 70 2.84 -18.85 -1.67
N HIS A 71 4.07 -18.37 -1.79
CA HIS A 71 4.94 -18.08 -0.66
C HIS A 71 5.14 -16.58 -0.56
N LEU A 72 5.16 -16.05 0.66
CA LEU A 72 5.46 -14.64 0.94
C LEU A 72 6.17 -14.51 2.29
N THR A 73 6.61 -13.28 2.59
CA THR A 73 7.26 -12.94 3.85
C THR A 73 6.41 -11.97 4.67
N ASP A 74 6.40 -12.14 6.00
CA ASP A 74 5.78 -11.23 6.96
C ASP A 74 6.61 -11.22 8.26
N LEU A 75 6.62 -10.09 8.97
CA LEU A 75 7.37 -9.91 10.22
C LEU A 75 6.86 -10.79 11.36
N GLN A 76 5.59 -11.22 11.31
CA GLN A 76 4.96 -12.07 12.31
C GLN A 76 5.25 -13.56 12.10
N ALA A 77 5.77 -13.93 10.93
CA ALA A 77 6.13 -15.32 10.64
C ALA A 77 7.46 -15.70 11.33
N PRO A 78 7.58 -16.94 11.84
CA PRO A 78 8.79 -17.38 12.53
C PRO A 78 9.97 -17.57 11.57
N GLY A 79 11.18 -17.64 12.12
CA GLY A 79 12.38 -18.01 11.37
C GLY A 79 12.79 -16.96 10.35
N THR A 80 12.78 -17.31 9.06
CA THR A 80 13.10 -16.39 7.95
C THR A 80 11.97 -15.41 7.63
N GLY A 81 10.82 -15.55 8.31
CA GLY A 81 9.61 -14.78 8.02
C GLY A 81 8.82 -15.29 6.82
N GLU A 82 9.25 -16.41 6.19
CA GLU A 82 8.57 -16.99 5.02
C GLU A 82 7.49 -18.00 5.45
N PHE A 83 6.33 -17.94 4.81
CA PHE A 83 5.24 -18.91 4.97
C PHE A 83 4.44 -19.07 3.67
N GLY A 84 3.69 -20.18 3.57
CA GLY A 84 2.89 -20.51 2.39
C GLY A 84 1.40 -20.29 2.63
N VAL A 85 0.71 -19.69 1.66
CA VAL A 85 -0.74 -19.47 1.68
C VAL A 85 -1.37 -20.14 0.46
N THR A 86 -2.36 -21.02 0.69
CA THR A 86 -3.15 -21.62 -0.40
C THR A 86 -4.32 -20.71 -0.73
N ILE A 87 -4.28 -20.10 -1.91
CA ILE A 87 -5.36 -19.28 -2.45
C ILE A 87 -6.26 -20.06 -3.39
N PRO A 88 -7.59 -19.88 -3.33
CA PRO A 88 -8.44 -20.18 -4.46
C PRO A 88 -8.13 -19.20 -5.59
N TRP A 89 -8.30 -19.65 -6.82
CA TRP A 89 -8.33 -18.79 -7.99
C TRP A 89 -9.40 -19.29 -8.94
N ASP A 90 -10.25 -18.39 -9.43
CA ASP A 90 -11.23 -18.71 -10.45
C ASP A 90 -11.39 -17.54 -11.44
N ASP A 91 -11.02 -17.78 -12.70
CA ASP A 91 -11.17 -16.78 -13.76
C ASP A 91 -12.66 -16.37 -13.95
N ALA A 92 -13.63 -17.20 -13.54
CA ALA A 92 -15.06 -16.90 -13.62
C ALA A 92 -15.51 -15.71 -12.74
N TRP A 93 -14.73 -15.35 -11.72
CA TRP A 93 -15.04 -14.20 -10.86
C TRP A 93 -15.12 -12.89 -11.66
N PHE A 94 -14.31 -12.77 -12.72
CA PHE A 94 -14.20 -11.57 -13.55
C PHE A 94 -15.26 -11.46 -14.66
N PHE A 95 -16.25 -12.37 -14.65
CA PHE A 95 -17.46 -12.29 -15.48
C PHE A 95 -18.72 -12.12 -14.64
N SER A 96 -18.56 -11.99 -13.31
CA SER A 96 -19.63 -11.67 -12.38
C SER A 96 -19.77 -10.15 -12.21
N ASP A 97 -20.90 -9.71 -11.66
CA ASP A 97 -21.16 -8.31 -11.37
C ASP A 97 -20.04 -7.71 -10.47
N PRO A 98 -19.25 -6.73 -10.97
CA PRO A 98 -18.12 -6.17 -10.24
C PRO A 98 -18.54 -5.38 -9.00
N THR A 99 -19.83 -5.03 -8.87
CA THR A 99 -20.37 -4.31 -7.72
C THR A 99 -20.79 -5.23 -6.57
N ARG A 100 -20.57 -6.55 -6.70
CA ARG A 100 -20.80 -7.52 -5.63
C ARG A 100 -19.49 -7.96 -4.99
N TYR A 101 -19.45 -7.85 -3.67
CA TYR A 101 -18.32 -8.35 -2.87
C TYR A 101 -18.18 -9.87 -3.02
N ASN A 102 -16.96 -10.32 -3.30
CA ASN A 102 -16.63 -11.74 -3.44
C ASN A 102 -15.57 -12.11 -2.38
N PRO A 103 -15.93 -12.90 -1.34
CA PRO A 103 -15.00 -13.27 -0.27
C PRO A 103 -13.76 -14.06 -0.74
N ASP A 104 -13.90 -14.92 -1.75
CA ASP A 104 -12.77 -15.66 -2.30
C ASP A 104 -11.79 -14.73 -3.04
N LEU A 105 -12.33 -13.80 -3.84
CA LEU A 105 -11.52 -12.79 -4.53
C LEU A 105 -10.89 -11.79 -3.56
N ALA A 106 -11.59 -11.41 -2.49
CA ALA A 106 -11.04 -10.54 -1.45
C ALA A 106 -9.83 -11.18 -0.75
N PHE A 107 -9.93 -12.45 -0.37
CA PHE A 107 -8.81 -13.20 0.21
C PHE A 107 -7.64 -13.39 -0.77
N ALA A 108 -7.91 -13.75 -2.03
CA ALA A 108 -6.85 -13.84 -3.04
C ALA A 108 -6.16 -12.47 -3.24
N SER A 109 -6.95 -11.40 -3.26
CA SER A 109 -6.47 -10.02 -3.38
C SER A 109 -5.64 -9.57 -2.18
N SER A 110 -5.98 -9.99 -0.95
CA SER A 110 -5.20 -9.64 0.24
C SER A 110 -3.82 -10.32 0.21
N VAL A 111 -3.75 -11.55 -0.29
CA VAL A 111 -2.49 -12.27 -0.50
C VAL A 111 -1.66 -11.60 -1.60
N LEU A 112 -2.29 -11.20 -2.72
CA LEU A 112 -1.62 -10.46 -3.80
C LEU A 112 -1.11 -9.08 -3.34
N ALA A 113 -1.87 -8.36 -2.51
CA ALA A 113 -1.40 -7.12 -1.89
C ALA A 113 -0.21 -7.37 -0.94
N SER A 114 -0.22 -8.48 -0.21
CA SER A 114 0.88 -8.86 0.70
C SER A 114 2.16 -9.25 -0.06
N LEU A 115 2.03 -9.94 -1.20
CA LEU A 115 3.14 -10.29 -2.07
C LEU A 115 3.93 -9.07 -2.57
N ALA A 116 3.27 -7.90 -2.68
CA ALA A 116 3.97 -6.67 -3.07
C ALA A 116 5.03 -6.27 -2.04
N TYR A 117 4.84 -6.55 -0.75
CA TYR A 117 5.88 -6.34 0.25
C TYR A 117 7.02 -7.35 0.09
N ALA A 118 6.66 -8.64 -0.04
CA ALA A 118 7.62 -9.73 -0.15
C ALA A 118 8.57 -9.58 -1.35
N GLU A 119 8.07 -9.08 -2.48
CA GLU A 119 8.87 -8.85 -3.69
C GLU A 119 10.05 -7.89 -3.47
N SER A 120 9.89 -6.93 -2.55
CA SER A 120 10.97 -5.97 -2.22
C SER A 120 12.24 -6.67 -1.77
N GLY A 121 12.11 -7.85 -1.14
CA GLY A 121 13.24 -8.66 -0.73
C GLY A 121 14.13 -9.12 -1.89
N TYR A 122 13.56 -9.39 -3.08
CA TYR A 122 14.35 -9.74 -4.27
C TYR A 122 15.19 -8.56 -4.76
N TYR A 123 14.64 -7.34 -4.68
CA TYR A 123 15.25 -6.12 -5.20
C TYR A 123 16.31 -5.50 -4.27
N GLN A 124 16.60 -6.13 -3.12
CA GLN A 124 17.69 -5.77 -2.23
C GLN A 124 19.03 -6.31 -2.75
N GLN A 125 20.05 -5.46 -2.78
CA GLN A 125 21.39 -5.78 -3.26
C GLN A 125 22.01 -6.91 -2.41
N GLY A 126 22.33 -8.02 -3.07
CA GLY A 126 22.94 -9.18 -2.43
C GLY A 126 21.95 -10.10 -1.70
N SER A 127 20.64 -9.85 -1.84
CA SER A 127 19.59 -10.74 -1.35
C SER A 127 19.56 -12.06 -2.12
N ASP A 128 19.23 -13.15 -1.41
CA ASP A 128 18.93 -14.46 -1.96
C ASP A 128 17.42 -14.79 -1.93
N GLN A 129 16.59 -13.82 -1.55
CA GLN A 129 15.15 -14.00 -1.49
C GLN A 129 14.57 -14.23 -2.91
N PRO A 130 13.58 -15.13 -3.05
CA PRO A 130 12.85 -15.32 -4.30
C PRO A 130 12.11 -14.05 -4.75
N ALA A 131 11.87 -13.94 -6.05
CA ALA A 131 10.91 -12.98 -6.62
C ALA A 131 9.48 -13.49 -6.37
N TYR A 132 9.02 -13.36 -5.12
CA TYR A 132 7.76 -13.93 -4.63
C TYR A 132 6.54 -13.54 -5.48
N MET A 133 6.41 -12.26 -5.86
CA MET A 133 5.32 -11.78 -6.69
C MET A 133 5.39 -12.40 -8.09
N GLU A 134 6.55 -12.37 -8.74
CA GLU A 134 6.70 -12.91 -10.10
C GLU A 134 6.46 -14.43 -10.16
N LEU A 135 6.93 -15.17 -9.15
CA LEU A 135 6.67 -16.60 -9.01
C LEU A 135 5.18 -16.88 -8.77
N ALA A 136 4.53 -16.10 -7.90
CA ALA A 136 3.10 -16.22 -7.63
C ALA A 136 2.27 -15.95 -8.90
N LEU A 137 2.53 -14.85 -9.60
CA LEU A 137 1.82 -14.48 -10.82
C LEU A 137 2.00 -15.52 -11.94
N ALA A 138 3.22 -16.00 -12.15
CA ALA A 138 3.47 -17.11 -13.08
C ALA A 138 2.67 -18.36 -12.70
N SER A 139 2.57 -18.68 -11.40
CA SER A 139 1.81 -19.85 -10.92
C SER A 139 0.29 -19.71 -11.01
N LEU A 140 -0.22 -18.48 -11.15
CA LEU A 140 -1.63 -18.16 -11.41
C LEU A 140 -1.94 -18.03 -12.91
N GLY A 141 -0.92 -18.22 -13.76
CA GLY A 141 -1.03 -18.15 -15.21
C GLY A 141 -0.94 -16.73 -15.78
N PHE A 142 -0.53 -15.74 -15.00
CA PHE A 142 -0.25 -14.41 -15.53
C PHE A 142 1.02 -14.38 -16.37
N GLU A 143 0.97 -13.53 -17.39
CA GLU A 143 2.03 -13.24 -18.35
C GLU A 143 2.35 -11.74 -18.34
N ASP A 144 3.33 -11.32 -19.14
CA ASP A 144 3.75 -9.91 -19.27
C ASP A 144 3.97 -9.24 -17.90
N VAL A 145 4.56 -9.96 -16.94
CA VAL A 145 4.76 -9.48 -15.57
C VAL A 145 5.79 -8.35 -15.58
N SER A 146 5.47 -7.24 -14.92
CA SER A 146 6.31 -6.07 -14.75
C SER A 146 6.42 -5.77 -13.26
N THR A 147 7.65 -5.89 -12.75
CA THR A 147 8.07 -5.53 -11.39
C THR A 147 9.23 -4.51 -11.43
N GLU A 148 9.48 -3.88 -12.58
CA GLU A 148 10.59 -2.92 -12.75
C GLU A 148 10.48 -1.71 -11.81
N SER A 149 9.27 -1.34 -11.39
CA SER A 149 9.02 -0.25 -10.44
C SER A 149 9.67 -0.47 -9.05
N TYR A 150 10.04 -1.72 -8.70
CA TYR A 150 10.74 -2.04 -7.45
C TYR A 150 12.21 -1.63 -7.47
N ARG A 151 12.78 -1.41 -8.66
CA ARG A 151 14.14 -0.90 -8.83
C ARG A 151 14.25 0.48 -8.20
N TYR A 152 15.30 0.69 -7.42
CA TYR A 152 15.52 1.94 -6.69
C TYR A 152 14.40 2.29 -5.70
N ARG A 153 13.57 1.31 -5.29
CA ARG A 153 12.48 1.51 -4.32
C ARG A 153 12.42 0.42 -3.26
N SER A 154 13.44 -0.44 -3.14
CA SER A 154 13.42 -1.61 -2.24
C SER A 154 14.60 -1.67 -1.25
N GLU A 155 15.43 -0.61 -1.22
CA GLU A 155 16.48 -0.42 -0.23
C GLU A 155 16.06 0.65 0.77
N VAL A 156 16.44 0.48 2.04
CA VAL A 156 16.26 1.50 3.09
C VAL A 156 16.89 2.84 2.69
N VAL A 157 17.98 2.81 1.90
CA VAL A 157 18.65 4.02 1.42
C VAL A 157 17.85 4.73 0.32
N ASP A 158 17.13 3.99 -0.52
CA ASP A 158 16.27 4.55 -1.56
C ASP A 158 15.06 5.25 -0.95
N GLU A 159 14.53 4.65 0.10
CA GLU A 159 13.47 5.15 0.96
C GLU A 159 13.87 6.47 1.65
N VAL A 160 15.01 6.49 2.36
CA VAL A 160 15.56 7.72 2.96
C VAL A 160 15.89 8.78 1.91
N LEU A 161 16.36 8.38 0.73
CA LEU A 161 16.60 9.30 -0.37
C LEU A 161 15.29 9.95 -0.83
N SER A 162 14.24 9.15 -1.02
CA SER A 162 12.93 9.61 -1.46
C SER A 162 12.32 10.66 -0.53
N LEU A 163 12.49 10.46 0.79
CA LEU A 163 12.13 11.42 1.82
C LEU A 163 12.90 12.75 1.67
N VAL A 164 14.21 12.70 1.43
CA VAL A 164 15.08 13.89 1.30
C VAL A 164 14.89 14.60 -0.04
N THR A 165 14.55 13.88 -1.10
CA THR A 165 14.35 14.44 -2.45
C THR A 165 12.92 14.85 -2.75
N GLN A 166 12.00 14.72 -1.78
CA GLN A 166 10.57 14.98 -1.97
C GLN A 166 9.95 14.18 -3.13
N THR A 167 10.46 12.97 -3.37
CA THR A 167 9.88 12.00 -4.33
C THR A 167 9.07 10.91 -3.60
N ALA A 168 8.68 11.22 -2.36
CA ALA A 168 8.02 10.32 -1.41
C ALA A 168 6.68 9.76 -1.93
N ASP A 169 6.12 10.40 -2.96
CA ASP A 169 4.85 10.03 -3.60
C ASP A 169 5.01 8.87 -4.61
N SER A 170 6.20 8.30 -4.74
CA SER A 170 6.45 7.10 -5.56
C SER A 170 6.17 5.81 -4.80
N ALA A 171 5.68 4.77 -5.49
CA ALA A 171 5.45 3.45 -4.91
C ALA A 171 5.99 2.34 -5.82
N ALA A 172 6.35 1.21 -5.21
CA ALA A 172 6.60 -0.02 -5.96
C ALA A 172 5.27 -0.73 -6.21
N TYR A 173 5.13 -1.34 -7.37
CA TYR A 173 3.91 -2.00 -7.82
C TYR A 173 4.22 -3.08 -8.87
N ALA A 174 3.39 -4.11 -8.95
CA ALA A 174 3.48 -5.14 -9.97
C ALA A 174 2.28 -5.02 -10.92
N ILE A 175 2.52 -5.14 -12.23
CA ILE A 175 1.47 -5.23 -13.24
C ILE A 175 1.66 -6.50 -14.06
N ALA A 176 0.60 -7.27 -14.24
CA ALA A 176 0.62 -8.46 -15.08
C ALA A 176 -0.67 -8.62 -15.87
N SER A 177 -0.64 -9.45 -16.91
CA SER A 177 -1.79 -9.65 -17.78
C SER A 177 -1.98 -11.11 -18.14
N LYS A 178 -3.22 -11.58 -18.20
CA LYS A 178 -3.57 -12.95 -18.54
C LYS A 178 -4.79 -12.94 -19.45
N PRO A 179 -4.78 -13.68 -20.58
CA PRO A 179 -6.01 -13.94 -21.32
C PRO A 179 -6.90 -14.88 -20.50
N ILE A 180 -8.17 -14.51 -20.33
CA ILE A 180 -9.15 -15.36 -19.64
C ILE A 180 -10.28 -15.70 -20.59
N ALA A 181 -10.78 -16.93 -20.48
CA ALA A 181 -11.87 -17.42 -21.31
C ALA A 181 -13.22 -17.17 -20.63
N SER A 182 -14.20 -16.69 -21.39
CA SER A 182 -15.57 -16.63 -20.91
C SER A 182 -16.22 -18.03 -20.88
N ALA A 183 -17.46 -18.12 -20.41
CA ALA A 183 -18.15 -19.40 -20.23
C ALA A 183 -18.31 -20.23 -21.53
N ASP A 184 -18.20 -19.63 -22.71
CA ASP A 184 -18.24 -20.31 -24.00
C ASP A 184 -16.87 -20.83 -24.48
N GLY A 185 -15.81 -20.58 -23.71
CA GLY A 185 -14.43 -20.95 -24.00
C GLY A 185 -13.69 -19.98 -24.92
N ALA A 186 -14.28 -18.83 -25.28
CA ALA A 186 -13.62 -17.79 -26.06
C ALA A 186 -12.76 -16.89 -25.15
N TYR A 187 -11.51 -16.63 -25.57
CA TYR A 187 -10.61 -15.66 -24.91
C TYR A 187 -10.88 -14.24 -25.38
N ASP A 188 -12.08 -13.77 -25.10
CA ASP A 188 -12.58 -12.43 -25.42
C ASP A 188 -12.30 -11.41 -24.30
N ALA A 189 -11.61 -11.81 -23.23
CA ALA A 189 -11.21 -10.95 -22.14
C ALA A 189 -9.71 -11.06 -21.81
N GLU A 190 -9.14 -9.94 -21.37
CA GLU A 190 -7.80 -9.81 -20.80
C GLU A 190 -7.93 -9.36 -19.35
N LEU A 191 -7.49 -10.20 -18.41
CA LEU A 191 -7.35 -9.83 -17.02
C LEU A 191 -6.03 -9.08 -16.84
N ILE A 192 -6.10 -7.85 -16.35
CA ILE A 192 -4.92 -7.07 -15.97
C ILE A 192 -4.94 -6.91 -14.46
N LEU A 193 -3.89 -7.39 -13.78
CA LEU A 193 -3.70 -7.20 -12.36
C LEU A 193 -2.74 -6.04 -12.11
N VAL A 194 -3.07 -5.21 -11.13
CA VAL A 194 -2.17 -4.26 -10.48
C VAL A 194 -2.12 -4.58 -8.99
N SER A 195 -0.93 -4.83 -8.45
CA SER A 195 -0.70 -4.94 -7.00
C SER A 195 0.26 -3.86 -6.53
N VAL A 196 -0.21 -2.98 -5.65
CA VAL A 196 0.55 -1.81 -5.18
C VAL A 196 1.10 -2.05 -3.78
N ARG A 197 2.41 -1.85 -3.62
CA ARG A 197 3.08 -1.97 -2.32
C ARG A 197 2.78 -0.75 -1.45
N GLY A 198 2.46 -0.99 -0.18
CA GLY A 198 2.45 0.07 0.83
C GLY A 198 3.84 0.43 1.33
N SER A 199 3.91 1.09 2.48
CA SER A 199 5.18 1.49 3.10
C SER A 199 5.93 0.30 3.68
N TYR A 200 7.25 0.27 3.48
CA TYR A 200 8.10 -0.88 3.75
C TYR A 200 8.94 -0.62 5.03
N GLY A 201 9.11 -1.63 5.88
CA GLY A 201 9.98 -1.52 7.07
C GLY A 201 9.51 -0.52 8.16
N SER A 202 10.44 0.26 8.73
CA SER A 202 10.19 1.24 9.80
C SER A 202 9.53 2.55 9.32
N GLU A 203 9.22 2.66 8.04
CA GLU A 203 8.75 3.90 7.40
C GLU A 203 7.33 4.33 7.79
N TRP A 204 6.53 3.49 8.45
CA TRP A 204 5.26 3.97 9.00
C TRP A 204 5.49 5.03 10.10
N LEU A 205 6.58 4.92 10.87
CA LEU A 205 7.02 5.95 11.82
C LEU A 205 7.46 7.21 11.09
N SER A 206 8.00 7.09 9.87
CA SER A 206 8.39 8.25 9.06
C SER A 206 7.24 8.86 8.25
N ASN A 207 6.19 8.12 7.89
CA ASN A 207 4.96 8.69 7.32
C ASN A 207 4.18 9.48 8.38
N LEU A 208 4.16 8.96 9.61
CA LEU A 208 3.87 9.76 10.79
C LEU A 208 4.84 10.95 10.83
N GLN A 209 6.16 10.74 10.74
CA GLN A 209 7.15 11.83 10.73
C GLN A 209 6.97 12.88 9.59
N ILE A 210 6.42 12.56 8.41
CA ILE A 210 6.13 13.49 7.30
C ILE A 210 4.84 14.27 7.56
N LEU A 211 3.84 13.63 8.20
CA LEU A 211 2.75 14.38 8.85
C LEU A 211 3.31 15.28 9.96
N PHE A 212 4.55 15.02 10.41
CA PHE A 212 5.10 15.51 11.66
C PHE A 212 6.41 16.33 11.61
N GLU A 213 6.94 16.67 10.45
CA GLU A 213 8.09 17.57 10.29
C GLU A 213 7.93 18.40 9.01
N GLN A 214 7.35 19.60 9.15
CA GLN A 214 7.56 20.69 8.20
C GLN A 214 8.10 21.91 8.94
N ASP A 215 9.39 22.18 8.74
CA ASP A 215 10.12 23.30 9.32
C ASP A 215 9.76 24.61 8.56
N GLU A 216 9.49 25.70 9.27
CA GLU A 216 8.93 26.97 8.75
C GLU A 216 9.86 27.76 7.80
N HIS A 217 10.96 27.18 7.31
CA HIS A 217 11.94 27.85 6.44
C HIS A 217 11.94 27.36 4.97
N ALA A 218 11.12 26.37 4.62
CA ALA A 218 11.01 25.86 3.25
C ALA A 218 10.02 26.65 2.36
N GLN A 219 9.04 27.36 2.93
CA GLN A 219 7.89 27.92 2.20
C GLN A 219 8.21 28.97 1.13
N GLU A 220 9.34 29.67 1.21
CA GLU A 220 9.63 30.80 0.30
C GLU A 220 10.46 30.37 -0.92
N ALA A 221 11.26 29.30 -0.79
CA ALA A 221 11.92 28.65 -1.92
C ALA A 221 10.95 27.72 -2.68
N ASP A 222 10.06 27.04 -1.94
CA ASP A 222 9.06 26.11 -2.48
C ASP A 222 8.04 26.81 -3.37
N ARG A 223 7.58 28.00 -2.99
CA ARG A 223 6.67 28.79 -3.83
C ARG A 223 7.29 29.19 -5.15
N ALA A 224 8.59 29.51 -5.17
CA ALA A 224 9.29 29.93 -6.38
C ALA A 224 9.57 28.76 -7.34
N ILE A 225 9.81 27.56 -6.81
CA ILE A 225 10.01 26.33 -7.59
C ILE A 225 8.67 25.80 -8.11
N ALA A 226 7.63 25.75 -7.27
CA ALA A 226 6.28 25.39 -7.69
C ALA A 226 5.74 26.33 -8.78
N ASP A 227 5.94 27.64 -8.63
CA ASP A 227 5.60 28.63 -9.67
C ASP A 227 6.43 28.47 -10.96
N ALA A 228 7.65 27.94 -10.88
CA ALA A 228 8.48 27.68 -12.06
C ALA A 228 8.02 26.40 -12.79
N VAL A 229 7.64 25.37 -12.04
CA VAL A 229 7.14 24.08 -12.55
C VAL A 229 5.73 24.23 -13.14
N VAL A 230 4.84 25.01 -12.51
CA VAL A 230 3.51 25.37 -13.05
C VAL A 230 3.63 26.20 -14.33
N ARG A 231 4.68 27.01 -14.49
CA ARG A 231 4.95 27.75 -15.72
C ARG A 231 5.56 26.90 -16.85
N SER A 232 6.17 25.75 -16.52
CA SER A 232 6.73 24.82 -17.52
C SER A 232 5.81 23.66 -17.88
N SER A 233 4.83 23.34 -17.04
CA SER A 233 3.79 22.34 -17.31
C SER A 233 2.57 23.03 -17.92
N GLY A 234 2.41 22.89 -19.23
CA GLY A 234 1.31 23.49 -20.00
C GLY A 234 -0.05 23.16 -19.39
N ALA A 235 -0.94 24.13 -19.43
CA ALA A 235 -2.32 24.04 -18.97
C ALA A 235 -3.06 22.89 -19.67
N ASP A 236 -3.37 21.85 -18.90
CA ASP A 236 -4.59 21.01 -18.97
C ASP A 236 -4.51 20.01 -17.79
N ARG A 237 -4.72 20.48 -16.55
CA ARG A 237 -4.96 19.60 -15.41
C ARG A 237 -6.45 19.26 -15.39
N ALA A 238 -6.77 17.97 -15.49
CA ALA A 238 -8.13 17.46 -15.39
C ALA A 238 -8.72 17.76 -13.99
N ALA A 239 -10.01 18.07 -13.96
CA ALA A 239 -10.75 18.64 -12.84
C ALA A 239 -11.01 17.68 -11.64
N GLY A 240 -10.13 16.71 -11.37
CA GLY A 240 -10.22 15.79 -10.23
C GLY A 240 -9.04 15.86 -9.25
N ALA A 241 -7.97 16.58 -9.58
CA ALA A 241 -6.70 16.55 -8.83
C ALA A 241 -6.65 17.48 -7.60
N GLU A 242 -7.66 18.33 -7.34
CA GLU A 242 -7.66 19.24 -6.19
C GLU A 242 -8.23 18.60 -4.91
N GLU A 243 -9.04 17.54 -5.04
CA GLU A 243 -9.76 16.90 -3.92
C GLU A 243 -9.08 15.61 -3.41
N ASP A 244 -8.26 14.97 -4.24
CA ASP A 244 -7.47 13.78 -3.91
C ASP A 244 -6.23 14.11 -3.07
N ASN A 245 -5.81 13.19 -2.19
CA ASN A 245 -4.61 13.40 -1.37
C ASN A 245 -3.35 13.43 -2.26
N PRO A 246 -2.61 14.56 -2.31
CA PRO A 246 -1.48 14.72 -3.21
C PRO A 246 -0.41 13.64 -3.00
N GLY A 247 -0.25 13.13 -1.77
CA GLY A 247 0.75 12.12 -1.42
C GLY A 247 0.60 10.74 -2.10
N TYR A 248 -0.50 10.52 -2.82
CA TYR A 248 -0.77 9.26 -3.53
C TYR A 248 -0.95 9.43 -5.05
N THR A 249 -1.15 10.66 -5.53
CA THR A 249 -1.55 10.92 -6.92
C THR A 249 -0.43 10.67 -7.93
N GLU A 250 0.84 10.94 -7.58
CA GLU A 250 1.97 10.70 -8.48
C GLU A 250 2.16 9.20 -8.77
N ALA A 251 2.20 8.35 -7.74
CA ALA A 251 2.25 6.89 -7.93
C ALA A 251 1.02 6.35 -8.68
N ALA A 252 -0.18 6.87 -8.40
CA ALA A 252 -1.39 6.46 -9.12
C ALA A 252 -1.27 6.81 -10.62
N GLN A 253 -0.72 7.97 -10.96
CA GLN A 253 -0.50 8.38 -12.34
C GLN A 253 0.53 7.50 -13.05
N GLU A 254 1.65 7.19 -12.39
CA GLU A 254 2.68 6.28 -12.93
C GLU A 254 2.07 4.91 -13.30
N ILE A 255 1.23 4.35 -12.42
CA ILE A 255 0.52 3.10 -12.67
C ILE A 255 -0.45 3.23 -13.86
N CYS A 256 -1.21 4.32 -13.94
CA CYS A 256 -2.18 4.54 -15.03
C CYS A 256 -1.51 4.69 -16.40
N ASP A 257 -0.33 5.32 -16.45
CA ASP A 257 0.48 5.45 -17.66
C ASP A 257 0.95 4.08 -18.17
N GLU A 258 1.40 3.20 -17.26
CA GLU A 258 1.79 1.83 -17.62
C GLU A 258 0.59 0.96 -18.04
N LEU A 259 -0.52 1.07 -17.31
CA LEU A 259 -1.79 0.39 -17.63
C LEU A 259 -2.29 0.74 -19.02
N SER A 260 -2.22 2.02 -19.40
CA SER A 260 -2.69 2.52 -20.69
C SER A 260 -2.09 1.75 -21.88
N GLY A 261 -0.81 1.35 -21.79
CA GLY A 261 -0.16 0.55 -22.81
C GLY A 261 -0.73 -0.86 -22.94
N ARG A 262 -1.08 -1.49 -21.81
CA ARG A 262 -1.62 -2.86 -21.76
C ARG A 262 -3.08 -2.91 -22.21
N ILE A 263 -3.88 -1.95 -21.74
CA ILE A 263 -5.30 -1.81 -22.09
C ILE A 263 -5.45 -1.65 -23.61
N ARG A 264 -4.71 -0.72 -24.23
CA ARG A 264 -4.74 -0.52 -25.69
C ARG A 264 -4.31 -1.78 -26.47
N ARG A 265 -3.36 -2.57 -25.94
CA ARG A 265 -2.96 -3.86 -26.55
C ARG A 265 -4.08 -4.89 -26.46
N ALA A 266 -4.79 -4.97 -25.34
CA ALA A 266 -5.93 -5.87 -25.17
C ALA A 266 -7.06 -5.52 -26.14
N HIS A 267 -7.47 -4.25 -26.19
CA HIS A 267 -8.49 -3.77 -27.12
C HIS A 267 -8.08 -3.98 -28.59
N GLY A 268 -6.80 -3.76 -28.92
CA GLY A 268 -6.26 -4.02 -30.27
C GLY A 268 -6.32 -5.50 -30.69
N ARG A 269 -6.41 -6.43 -29.73
CA ARG A 269 -6.67 -7.87 -29.96
C ARG A 269 -8.15 -8.22 -29.95
N GLY A 270 -9.04 -7.24 -29.78
CA GLY A 270 -10.48 -7.44 -29.68
C GLY A 270 -10.92 -8.01 -28.34
N ARG A 271 -10.12 -7.87 -27.28
CA ARG A 271 -10.45 -8.33 -25.93
C ARG A 271 -11.00 -7.20 -25.08
N SER A 272 -12.06 -7.46 -24.33
CA SER A 272 -12.47 -6.63 -23.20
C SER A 272 -11.42 -6.70 -22.08
N VAL A 273 -11.34 -5.68 -21.25
CA VAL A 273 -10.42 -5.63 -20.10
C VAL A 273 -11.18 -5.91 -18.81
N LYS A 274 -10.67 -6.83 -18.01
CA LYS A 274 -11.04 -6.98 -16.59
C LYS A 274 -9.87 -6.47 -15.77
N LEU A 275 -10.01 -5.32 -15.13
CA LEU A 275 -8.93 -4.70 -14.36
C LEU A 275 -9.10 -5.06 -12.88
N LEU A 276 -8.15 -5.80 -12.32
CA LEU A 276 -8.06 -6.06 -10.89
C LEU A 276 -6.99 -5.15 -10.27
N VAL A 277 -7.38 -4.29 -9.34
CA VAL A 277 -6.47 -3.39 -8.63
C VAL A 277 -6.49 -3.74 -7.14
N VAL A 278 -5.31 -4.02 -6.58
CA VAL A 278 -5.16 -4.40 -5.18
C VAL A 278 -4.04 -3.64 -4.49
N GLY A 279 -4.17 -3.43 -3.19
CA GLY A 279 -3.13 -2.80 -2.38
C GLY A 279 -3.47 -2.80 -0.90
N HIS A 280 -2.44 -2.69 -0.06
CA HIS A 280 -2.58 -2.63 1.39
C HIS A 280 -1.95 -1.35 1.94
N SER A 281 -2.55 -0.74 2.98
CA SER A 281 -2.04 0.48 3.63
C SER A 281 -1.92 1.64 2.62
N ARG A 282 -0.76 2.31 2.55
CA ARG A 282 -0.44 3.29 1.49
C ARG A 282 -0.65 2.74 0.08
N GLY A 283 -0.36 1.46 -0.16
CA GLY A 283 -0.61 0.82 -1.45
C GLY A 283 -2.10 0.68 -1.73
N GLY A 284 -2.91 0.46 -0.68
CA GLY A 284 -4.37 0.48 -0.74
C GLY A 284 -4.91 1.87 -1.09
N ALA A 285 -4.30 2.93 -0.56
CA ALA A 285 -4.65 4.31 -0.90
C ALA A 285 -4.44 4.62 -2.39
N ILE A 286 -3.27 4.24 -2.92
CA ILE A 286 -2.93 4.41 -4.34
C ILE A 286 -3.84 3.54 -5.21
N ALA A 287 -4.08 2.28 -4.82
CA ALA A 287 -5.01 1.37 -5.51
C ALA A 287 -6.45 1.92 -5.54
N ASN A 288 -6.90 2.55 -4.46
CA ASN A 288 -8.22 3.20 -4.38
C ASN A 288 -8.35 4.34 -5.40
N LEU A 289 -7.33 5.20 -5.53
CA LEU A 289 -7.29 6.26 -6.55
C LEU A 289 -7.25 5.69 -7.97
N VAL A 290 -6.39 4.70 -8.25
CA VAL A 290 -6.33 4.03 -9.56
C VAL A 290 -7.67 3.41 -9.93
N GLY A 291 -8.34 2.75 -8.97
CA GLY A 291 -9.68 2.20 -9.14
C GLY A 291 -10.73 3.28 -9.43
N ALA A 292 -10.69 4.40 -8.70
CA ALA A 292 -11.59 5.53 -8.91
C ALA A 292 -11.42 6.16 -10.30
N TRP A 293 -10.19 6.45 -10.70
CA TRP A 293 -9.88 7.01 -12.03
C TRP A 293 -10.27 6.04 -13.15
N ALA A 294 -10.13 4.73 -12.95
CA ALA A 294 -10.63 3.72 -13.88
C ALA A 294 -12.16 3.71 -13.97
N CYS A 295 -12.87 3.85 -12.85
CA CYS A 295 -14.34 3.97 -12.83
C CYS A 295 -14.83 5.26 -13.52
N ASP A 296 -14.13 6.38 -13.31
CA ASP A 296 -14.45 7.65 -13.99
C ASP A 296 -14.31 7.53 -15.51
N SER A 297 -13.28 6.83 -15.99
CA SER A 297 -13.11 6.52 -17.41
C SER A 297 -14.26 5.71 -18.00
N LEU A 298 -14.87 4.81 -17.23
CA LEU A 298 -16.06 4.05 -17.67
C LEU A 298 -17.32 4.91 -17.72
N SER A 299 -17.40 5.94 -16.86
CA SER A 299 -18.56 6.84 -16.76
C SER A 299 -18.56 7.95 -17.83
N THR A 300 -17.38 8.35 -18.29
CA THR A 300 -17.22 9.38 -19.32
C THR A 300 -17.31 8.76 -20.71
N ALA A 301 -18.11 9.33 -21.60
CA ALA A 301 -18.19 8.86 -22.98
C ALA A 301 -16.83 9.05 -23.68
N VAL A 302 -16.05 7.96 -23.75
CA VAL A 302 -14.77 7.76 -24.45
C VAL A 302 -14.11 9.06 -24.90
N SER A 303 -13.39 9.70 -23.99
CA SER A 303 -12.40 10.73 -24.33
C SER A 303 -11.07 10.04 -24.58
N ASP A 304 -10.41 10.36 -25.72
CA ASP A 304 -9.04 9.90 -26.01
C ASP A 304 -8.01 10.37 -24.96
N ASN A 305 -8.41 11.27 -24.06
CA ASN A 305 -7.61 11.83 -22.96
C ASN A 305 -7.96 11.25 -21.58
N ALA A 306 -8.69 10.14 -21.49
CA ALA A 306 -8.96 9.49 -20.20
C ALA A 306 -7.64 8.99 -19.56
N ILE A 307 -7.50 9.16 -18.24
CA ILE A 307 -6.31 8.75 -17.48
C ILE A 307 -6.08 7.24 -17.60
N VAL A 308 -7.17 6.47 -17.55
CA VAL A 308 -7.17 5.03 -17.82
C VAL A 308 -8.06 4.77 -19.03
N PRO A 309 -7.57 4.29 -20.18
CA PRO A 309 -8.33 4.26 -21.43
C PRO A 309 -9.28 3.06 -21.53
N LEU A 310 -10.14 2.84 -20.52
CA LEU A 310 -11.18 1.80 -20.54
C LEU A 310 -12.35 2.18 -21.44
N HIS A 311 -13.07 1.17 -21.92
CA HIS A 311 -14.21 1.29 -22.82
C HIS A 311 -15.46 0.59 -22.27
N ALA A 312 -16.61 0.88 -22.88
CA ALA A 312 -17.84 0.17 -22.58
C ALA A 312 -17.65 -1.35 -22.81
N GLY A 313 -17.90 -2.16 -21.78
CA GLY A 313 -17.69 -3.61 -21.77
C GLY A 313 -16.44 -4.05 -20.99
N ASP A 314 -15.56 -3.11 -20.64
CA ASP A 314 -14.52 -3.34 -19.64
C ASP A 314 -15.11 -3.24 -18.22
N GLU A 315 -14.45 -3.88 -17.26
CA GLU A 315 -14.88 -3.92 -15.87
C GLU A 315 -13.69 -3.69 -14.92
N VAL A 316 -13.97 -3.04 -13.78
CA VAL A 316 -12.98 -2.72 -12.75
C VAL A 316 -13.38 -3.43 -11.47
N PHE A 317 -12.45 -4.18 -10.90
CA PHE A 317 -12.54 -4.85 -9.61
C PHE A 317 -11.45 -4.28 -8.73
N THR A 318 -11.80 -3.63 -7.63
CA THR A 318 -10.80 -3.03 -6.74
C THR A 318 -11.00 -3.54 -5.32
N TYR A 319 -9.95 -4.12 -4.76
CA TYR A 319 -9.93 -4.62 -3.38
C TYR A 319 -8.74 -4.02 -2.65
N THR A 320 -9.03 -3.13 -1.70
CA THR A 320 -8.02 -2.45 -0.92
C THR A 320 -8.09 -2.92 0.54
N PHE A 321 -6.97 -2.91 1.24
CA PHE A 321 -6.86 -3.41 2.61
C PHE A 321 -6.18 -2.35 3.47
N ALA A 322 -6.60 -2.20 4.72
CA ALA A 322 -6.00 -1.21 5.63
C ALA A 322 -5.93 0.20 5.03
N THR A 323 -6.92 0.57 4.21
CA THR A 323 -6.79 1.73 3.33
C THR A 323 -7.12 3.01 4.09
N PRO A 324 -6.20 4.00 4.13
CA PRO A 324 -6.47 5.29 4.73
C PRO A 324 -7.47 6.11 3.89
N GLY A 325 -7.94 7.23 4.41
CA GLY A 325 -8.70 8.23 3.64
C GLY A 325 -7.87 8.78 2.48
N THR A 326 -8.44 8.81 1.28
CA THR A 326 -7.75 9.12 0.02
C THR A 326 -8.22 10.40 -0.64
N THR A 327 -9.42 10.86 -0.33
CA THR A 327 -10.06 11.99 -1.03
C THR A 327 -10.94 12.81 -0.12
N THR A 328 -11.25 14.02 -0.54
CA THR A 328 -12.26 14.91 0.04
C THR A 328 -13.47 15.10 -0.88
N ASP A 329 -13.54 14.36 -2.00
CA ASP A 329 -14.66 14.36 -2.95
C ASP A 329 -15.96 13.91 -2.24
N ALA A 330 -16.97 14.77 -2.23
CA ALA A 330 -18.27 14.49 -1.61
C ALA A 330 -19.05 13.35 -2.31
N ASP A 331 -18.71 13.04 -3.57
CA ASP A 331 -19.28 11.95 -4.36
C ASP A 331 -18.45 10.65 -4.26
N ALA A 332 -17.47 10.57 -3.33
CA ALA A 332 -16.60 9.41 -3.17
C ALA A 332 -17.36 8.10 -2.88
N ARG A 333 -18.54 8.18 -2.27
CA ARG A 333 -19.44 7.04 -2.00
C ARG A 333 -20.50 6.81 -3.08
N GLY A 334 -20.41 7.53 -4.19
CA GLY A 334 -21.35 7.42 -5.30
C GLY A 334 -21.33 6.02 -5.95
N GLY A 335 -22.48 5.60 -6.51
CA GLY A 335 -22.63 4.28 -7.13
C GLY A 335 -21.68 4.01 -8.30
N ARG A 336 -21.04 5.04 -8.87
CA ARG A 336 -19.97 4.90 -9.88
C ARG A 336 -18.76 4.13 -9.35
N TYR A 337 -18.53 4.15 -8.04
CA TYR A 337 -17.40 3.51 -7.37
C TYR A 337 -17.78 2.20 -6.66
N ALA A 338 -18.97 1.65 -6.93
CA ALA A 338 -19.51 0.50 -6.20
C ALA A 338 -18.71 -0.81 -6.38
N SER A 339 -17.77 -0.86 -7.33
CA SER A 339 -16.84 -1.99 -7.53
C SER A 339 -15.50 -1.84 -6.79
N ILE A 340 -15.35 -0.79 -6.00
CA ILE A 340 -14.21 -0.57 -5.11
C ILE A 340 -14.63 -1.00 -3.70
N PHE A 341 -13.99 -2.05 -3.19
CA PHE A 341 -14.20 -2.57 -1.85
C PHE A 341 -12.98 -2.26 -0.98
N ASN A 342 -13.17 -1.46 0.07
CA ASN A 342 -12.14 -1.19 1.07
C ASN A 342 -12.36 -2.11 2.27
N VAL A 343 -11.53 -3.13 2.42
CA VAL A 343 -11.57 -4.05 3.56
C VAL A 343 -10.87 -3.42 4.75
N LEU A 344 -11.62 -3.19 5.82
CA LEU A 344 -11.17 -2.44 6.99
C LEU A 344 -11.15 -3.31 8.24
N ASN A 345 -10.05 -3.33 8.97
CA ASN A 345 -9.99 -3.95 10.29
C ASN A 345 -10.30 -2.89 11.37
N PRO A 346 -11.34 -3.06 12.20
CA PRO A 346 -11.62 -2.14 13.33
C PRO A 346 -10.46 -2.00 14.32
N ALA A 347 -9.59 -3.01 14.42
CA ALA A 347 -8.37 -2.96 15.23
C ALA A 347 -7.19 -2.24 14.54
N ASP A 348 -7.38 -1.68 13.34
CA ASP A 348 -6.35 -1.01 12.56
C ASP A 348 -6.59 0.51 12.49
N ILE A 349 -5.76 1.24 13.23
CA ILE A 349 -5.82 2.70 13.33
C ILE A 349 -5.65 3.41 11.99
N MET A 350 -4.97 2.80 11.00
CA MET A 350 -4.70 3.44 9.72
C MET A 350 -5.96 3.61 8.87
N THR A 351 -6.98 2.78 9.11
CA THR A 351 -8.27 2.88 8.42
C THR A 351 -9.08 4.11 8.81
N TYR A 352 -8.72 4.76 9.92
CA TYR A 352 -9.37 5.96 10.40
C TYR A 352 -8.63 7.23 10.00
N LEU A 353 -7.44 7.13 9.41
CA LEU A 353 -6.58 8.27 9.09
C LEU A 353 -6.51 8.51 7.58
N PRO A 354 -6.39 9.77 7.11
CA PRO A 354 -6.77 10.98 7.85
C PRO A 354 -8.23 10.93 8.31
N LEU A 355 -8.56 11.66 9.39
CA LEU A 355 -9.87 11.56 10.03
C LEU A 355 -11.02 12.00 9.10
N GLU A 356 -12.15 11.28 9.18
CA GLU A 356 -13.41 11.70 8.53
C GLU A 356 -13.87 13.09 9.01
N ALA A 357 -13.61 13.41 10.29
CA ALA A 357 -13.86 14.74 10.84
C ALA A 357 -13.09 15.87 10.12
N TRP A 358 -12.02 15.53 9.39
CA TRP A 358 -11.26 16.46 8.55
C TRP A 358 -11.74 16.50 7.09
N GLY A 359 -12.82 15.78 6.78
CA GLY A 359 -13.44 15.71 5.45
C GLY A 359 -12.87 14.62 4.54
N TYR A 360 -12.01 13.73 5.06
CA TYR A 360 -11.42 12.66 4.27
C TYR A 360 -12.30 11.41 4.24
N GLU A 361 -12.44 10.84 3.06
CA GLU A 361 -13.14 9.59 2.79
C GLU A 361 -12.32 8.69 1.87
N ARG A 362 -12.87 7.51 1.55
CA ARG A 362 -12.36 6.60 0.51
C ARG A 362 -13.39 6.48 -0.60
N TYR A 363 -12.92 6.31 -1.84
CA TYR A 363 -13.81 5.92 -2.91
C TYR A 363 -14.39 4.52 -2.68
N GLY A 364 -15.67 4.33 -2.97
CA GLY A 364 -16.33 3.03 -2.96
C GLY A 364 -16.96 2.61 -1.64
N VAL A 365 -17.06 1.29 -1.45
CA VAL A 365 -17.80 0.64 -0.35
C VAL A 365 -16.81 0.11 0.69
N ASP A 366 -17.05 0.43 1.95
CA ASP A 366 -16.26 -0.11 3.05
C ASP A 366 -16.84 -1.48 3.48
N ALA A 367 -15.97 -2.48 3.57
CA ALA A 367 -16.25 -3.84 4.02
C ALA A 367 -15.50 -4.11 5.33
N SER A 368 -16.14 -3.81 6.45
CA SER A 368 -15.54 -3.94 7.77
C SER A 368 -15.43 -5.41 8.19
N LEU A 369 -14.25 -5.80 8.66
CA LEU A 369 -14.01 -7.04 9.38
C LEU A 369 -14.68 -6.98 10.77
N PRO A 370 -14.88 -8.14 11.44
CA PRO A 370 -15.59 -8.17 12.71
C PRO A 370 -14.97 -7.27 13.78
N SER A 371 -15.84 -6.61 14.56
CA SER A 371 -15.51 -5.75 15.70
C SER A 371 -16.08 -6.32 16.99
N SER A 372 -15.60 -5.87 18.15
CA SER A 372 -16.11 -6.25 19.47
C SER A 372 -17.57 -5.86 19.71
N GLU A 373 -18.15 -5.00 18.87
CA GLU A 373 -19.58 -4.66 18.88
C GLU A 373 -20.45 -5.78 18.28
N ASP A 374 -19.87 -6.68 17.47
CA ASP A 374 -20.60 -7.80 16.88
C ASP A 374 -20.90 -8.88 17.92
N GLU A 375 -22.15 -9.36 17.97
CA GLU A 375 -22.55 -10.43 18.90
C GLU A 375 -21.70 -11.71 18.72
N SER A 376 -21.26 -11.99 17.50
CA SER A 376 -20.45 -13.15 17.13
C SER A 376 -18.93 -12.92 17.25
N PHE A 377 -18.48 -11.74 17.70
CA PHE A 377 -17.07 -11.37 17.64
C PHE A 377 -16.14 -12.35 18.33
N ALA A 378 -16.48 -12.78 19.55
CA ALA A 378 -15.62 -13.68 20.33
C ALA A 378 -15.34 -15.00 19.59
N GLU A 379 -16.38 -15.59 18.97
CA GLU A 379 -16.24 -16.82 18.18
C GLU A 379 -15.41 -16.56 16.92
N ARG A 380 -15.70 -15.49 16.18
CA ARG A 380 -14.96 -15.15 14.95
C ARG A 380 -13.50 -14.80 15.23
N TYR A 381 -13.22 -14.13 16.33
CA TYR A 381 -11.87 -13.79 16.77
C TYR A 381 -11.05 -15.05 17.10
N GLU A 382 -11.64 -16.04 17.78
CA GLU A 382 -11.00 -17.34 18.03
C GLU A 382 -10.70 -18.07 16.71
N GLN A 383 -11.64 -18.06 15.76
CA GLN A 383 -11.46 -18.67 14.44
C GLN A 383 -10.40 -17.95 13.60
N MET A 384 -10.36 -16.61 13.62
CA MET A 384 -9.30 -15.82 12.98
C MET A 384 -7.95 -16.12 13.62
N SER A 385 -7.87 -16.16 14.95
CA SER A 385 -6.62 -16.48 15.67
C SER A 385 -6.11 -17.88 15.33
N SER A 386 -7.01 -18.85 15.18
CA SER A 386 -6.66 -20.20 14.69
C SER A 386 -6.18 -20.16 13.24
N SER A 387 -6.85 -19.41 12.36
CA SER A 387 -6.45 -19.27 10.96
C SER A 387 -5.08 -18.61 10.82
N PHE A 388 -4.79 -17.59 11.65
CA PHE A 388 -3.48 -16.96 11.72
C PHE A 388 -2.40 -17.97 12.12
N ALA A 389 -2.64 -18.76 13.18
CA ALA A 389 -1.70 -19.78 13.62
C ALA A 389 -1.45 -20.87 12.57
N ASP A 390 -2.50 -21.30 11.87
CA ASP A 390 -2.41 -22.31 10.81
C ASP A 390 -1.63 -21.80 9.59
N ILE A 391 -1.83 -20.54 9.21
CA ILE A 391 -1.24 -19.94 8.00
C ILE A 391 0.18 -19.43 8.25
N VAL A 392 0.36 -18.63 9.31
CA VAL A 392 1.59 -17.90 9.60
C VAL A 392 2.56 -18.74 10.45
N GLY A 393 2.05 -19.68 11.24
CA GLY A 393 2.85 -20.55 12.09
C GLY A 393 3.23 -19.94 13.44
N SER A 394 2.62 -18.83 13.84
CA SER A 394 2.80 -18.14 15.13
C SER A 394 1.45 -17.75 15.74
N SER A 395 1.43 -17.38 17.02
CA SER A 395 0.20 -16.87 17.65
C SER A 395 -0.18 -15.51 17.07
N CYS A 396 -1.48 -15.27 16.88
CA CYS A 396 -1.99 -13.96 16.47
C CYS A 396 -1.51 -12.86 17.44
N PRO A 397 -0.92 -11.76 16.93
CA PRO A 397 -0.38 -10.69 17.76
C PRO A 397 -1.44 -9.66 18.19
N VAL A 398 -2.63 -9.69 17.60
CA VAL A 398 -3.71 -8.75 17.90
C VAL A 398 -4.32 -9.12 19.25
N ASP A 399 -4.60 -8.12 20.08
CA ASP A 399 -5.36 -8.33 21.32
C ASP A 399 -6.87 -8.35 21.02
N VAL A 400 -7.64 -9.09 21.81
CA VAL A 400 -9.11 -9.20 21.64
C VAL A 400 -9.84 -7.85 21.82
N ASP A 401 -9.24 -6.89 22.52
CA ASP A 401 -9.77 -5.55 22.78
C ASP A 401 -9.07 -4.46 21.94
N ALA A 402 -8.33 -4.85 20.90
CA ALA A 402 -7.52 -3.93 20.10
C ALA A 402 -8.36 -2.88 19.34
N ASP A 403 -9.59 -3.21 18.94
CA ASP A 403 -10.52 -2.28 18.31
C ASP A 403 -11.00 -1.19 19.29
N LEU A 404 -11.32 -1.54 20.53
CA LEU A 404 -11.67 -0.57 21.57
C LEU A 404 -10.51 0.40 21.85
N LYS A 405 -9.27 -0.11 21.84
CA LYS A 405 -8.06 0.72 21.97
C LYS A 405 -7.87 1.64 20.76
N ALA A 406 -8.13 1.15 19.55
CA ALA A 406 -8.06 1.96 18.33
C ALA A 406 -9.12 3.07 18.36
N CYS A 407 -10.38 2.76 18.67
CA CYS A 407 -11.45 3.75 18.80
C CYS A 407 -11.12 4.83 19.83
N ALA A 408 -10.66 4.44 21.03
CA ALA A 408 -10.30 5.40 22.08
C ALA A 408 -9.17 6.36 21.65
N LEU A 409 -8.18 5.86 20.90
CA LEU A 409 -7.12 6.69 20.34
C LEU A 409 -7.65 7.69 19.31
N ILE A 410 -8.52 7.23 18.41
CA ILE A 410 -9.10 8.06 17.35
C ILE A 410 -10.01 9.14 17.93
N ASP A 411 -10.78 8.82 18.97
CA ASP A 411 -11.60 9.80 19.71
C ASP A 411 -10.71 10.90 20.33
N ASP A 412 -9.63 10.52 21.03
CA ASP A 412 -8.68 11.48 21.61
C ASP A 412 -8.01 12.36 20.54
N LEU A 413 -7.64 11.78 19.38
CA LEU A 413 -7.07 12.52 18.26
C LEU A 413 -8.07 13.51 17.68
N SER A 414 -9.33 13.09 17.47
CA SER A 414 -10.38 13.94 16.92
C SER A 414 -10.77 15.08 17.85
N GLU A 415 -10.71 14.89 19.17
CA GLU A 415 -11.01 15.95 20.14
C GLU A 415 -9.90 17.00 20.23
N ARG A 416 -8.64 16.57 20.06
CA ARG A 416 -7.45 17.41 20.33
C ARG A 416 -6.83 18.04 19.10
N ILE A 417 -7.11 17.51 17.90
CA ILE A 417 -6.56 18.00 16.63
C ILE A 417 -7.70 18.29 15.67
N ALA A 418 -7.98 19.57 15.44
CA ALA A 418 -9.18 20.03 14.74
C ALA A 418 -9.10 19.87 13.21
N SER A 419 -7.90 19.73 12.64
CA SER A 419 -7.72 19.60 11.20
C SER A 419 -6.38 18.97 10.81
N ILE A 420 -6.29 18.49 9.57
CA ILE A 420 -5.03 18.01 9.00
C ILE A 420 -3.97 19.12 8.92
N GLU A 421 -4.38 20.38 8.74
CA GLU A 421 -3.45 21.52 8.72
C GLU A 421 -2.84 21.76 10.10
N GLU A 422 -3.61 21.56 11.17
CA GLU A 422 -3.09 21.58 12.54
C GLU A 422 -2.11 20.44 12.79
N LEU A 423 -2.41 19.22 12.30
CA LEU A 423 -1.52 18.05 12.40
C LEU A 423 -0.15 18.31 11.76
N LYS A 424 -0.13 19.02 10.61
CA LYS A 424 1.10 19.40 9.90
C LYS A 424 1.97 20.43 10.65
N THR A 425 1.45 21.09 11.68
CA THR A 425 2.23 22.06 12.48
C THR A 425 3.06 21.35 13.55
N PRO A 426 4.31 21.78 13.86
CA PRO A 426 5.15 21.16 14.89
C PRO A 426 4.49 20.97 16.27
N ALA A 427 3.50 21.80 16.60
CA ALA A 427 2.69 21.65 17.81
C ALA A 427 1.68 20.49 17.69
N GLY A 428 0.90 20.43 16.61
CA GLY A 428 -0.04 19.34 16.35
C GLY A 428 0.65 17.98 16.29
N VAL A 429 1.86 17.93 15.74
CA VAL A 429 2.76 16.78 15.80
C VAL A 429 3.03 16.30 17.22
N ALA A 430 3.53 17.21 18.06
CA ALA A 430 3.90 16.89 19.42
C ALA A 430 2.67 16.42 20.21
N HIS A 431 1.49 16.97 19.90
CA HIS A 431 0.22 16.51 20.43
C HIS A 431 -0.14 15.10 19.97
N ALA A 432 -0.04 14.79 18.67
CA ALA A 432 -0.30 13.44 18.16
C ALA A 432 0.63 12.39 18.80
N PHE A 433 1.93 12.70 18.94
CA PHE A 433 2.88 11.83 19.64
C PHE A 433 2.55 11.66 21.13
N ALA A 434 2.15 12.74 21.81
CA ALA A 434 1.75 12.66 23.21
C ALA A 434 0.50 11.78 23.39
N ILE A 435 -0.48 11.90 22.50
CA ILE A 435 -1.68 11.08 22.49
C ILE A 435 -1.33 9.61 22.23
N LEU A 436 -0.52 9.30 21.21
CA LEU A 436 -0.06 7.94 20.94
C LEU A 436 0.69 7.31 22.14
N ALA A 437 1.46 8.11 22.88
CA ALA A 437 2.19 7.65 24.07
C ALA A 437 1.32 7.53 25.34
N GLU A 438 0.15 8.19 25.37
CA GLU A 438 -0.86 8.04 26.43
C GLU A 438 -1.63 6.73 26.27
N HIS A 439 -1.82 6.28 25.03
CA HIS A 439 -2.37 4.98 24.70
C HIS A 439 -1.27 3.90 24.72
N VAL A 440 -1.66 2.61 24.69
CA VAL A 440 -0.79 1.41 24.89
C VAL A 440 0.47 1.44 23.99
N ASP A 441 1.47 0.58 24.29
CA ASP A 441 2.68 0.36 23.47
C ASP A 441 2.39 0.52 21.95
N PRO A 442 2.96 1.54 21.28
CA PRO A 442 2.70 1.84 19.87
C PRO A 442 2.88 0.65 18.93
N THR A 443 3.72 -0.31 19.31
CA THR A 443 3.92 -1.54 18.52
C THR A 443 2.67 -2.44 18.53
N THR A 444 1.97 -2.53 19.66
CA THR A 444 0.75 -3.34 19.79
C THR A 444 -0.42 -2.75 19.00
N MET A 445 -0.49 -1.42 18.87
CA MET A 445 -1.53 -0.73 18.10
C MET A 445 -1.44 -1.00 16.60
N LEU A 446 -0.28 -1.43 16.11
CA LEU A 446 -0.07 -1.78 14.71
C LEU A 446 -0.28 -3.26 14.43
N ASN A 447 -0.52 -4.08 15.45
CA ASN A 447 -0.71 -5.50 15.23
C ASN A 447 -1.91 -5.76 14.32
N GLY A 448 -2.98 -4.96 14.45
CA GLY A 448 -4.16 -5.03 13.56
C GLY A 448 -3.88 -4.62 12.10
N HIS A 449 -2.79 -3.89 11.86
CA HIS A 449 -2.41 -3.36 10.54
C HIS A 449 -1.62 -4.37 9.69
N TYR A 450 -1.13 -5.48 10.24
CA TYR A 450 -0.30 -6.40 9.46
C TYR A 450 -1.10 -7.12 8.37
N PRO A 451 -0.57 -7.25 7.14
CA PRO A 451 -1.28 -7.94 6.06
C PRO A 451 -1.66 -9.39 6.40
N SER A 452 -0.81 -10.09 7.17
CA SER A 452 -1.10 -11.44 7.69
C SER A 452 -2.37 -11.51 8.56
N VAL A 453 -2.72 -10.45 9.29
CA VAL A 453 -3.96 -10.37 10.08
C VAL A 453 -5.18 -10.24 9.16
N TYR A 454 -5.10 -9.42 8.11
CA TYR A 454 -6.15 -9.33 7.09
C TYR A 454 -6.36 -10.67 6.37
N ILE A 455 -5.27 -11.36 6.00
CA ILE A 455 -5.33 -12.71 5.41
C ILE A 455 -6.05 -13.67 6.36
N ALA A 456 -5.76 -13.64 7.66
CA ALA A 456 -6.37 -14.54 8.63
C ALA A 456 -7.88 -14.27 8.82
N TRP A 457 -8.30 -13.00 8.89
CA TRP A 457 -9.71 -12.64 8.95
C TRP A 457 -10.47 -13.08 7.69
N LEU A 458 -9.93 -12.81 6.50
CA LEU A 458 -10.56 -13.20 5.24
C LEU A 458 -10.58 -14.72 5.03
N ALA A 459 -9.59 -15.44 5.55
CA ALA A 459 -9.62 -16.91 5.57
C ALA A 459 -10.79 -17.44 6.41
N GLN A 460 -11.09 -16.78 7.52
CA GLN A 460 -12.20 -17.10 8.41
C GLN A 460 -13.55 -16.80 7.73
N GLU A 461 -13.72 -15.60 7.17
CA GLU A 461 -14.94 -15.20 6.44
C GLU A 461 -15.29 -16.16 5.31
N ARG A 462 -14.30 -16.60 4.53
CA ARG A 462 -14.50 -17.59 3.46
C ARG A 462 -15.06 -18.92 3.94
N ARG A 463 -14.65 -19.37 5.14
CA ARG A 463 -15.17 -20.62 5.72
C ARG A 463 -16.64 -20.47 6.12
N GLU A 464 -17.04 -19.30 6.61
CA GLU A 464 -18.45 -18.99 6.88
C GLU A 464 -19.27 -19.00 5.58
N ALA A 465 -18.83 -18.26 4.56
CA ALA A 465 -19.53 -18.18 3.27
C ALA A 465 -19.69 -19.56 2.59
N ALA A 466 -18.69 -20.43 2.69
CA ALA A 466 -18.77 -21.80 2.17
C ALA A 466 -19.74 -22.68 2.97
N SER A 467 -19.88 -22.44 4.28
CA SER A 467 -20.81 -23.17 5.15
C SER A 467 -22.26 -22.79 4.89
N ASP A 468 -22.52 -21.49 4.71
CA ASP A 468 -23.87 -20.96 4.39
C ASP A 468 -24.39 -21.43 3.02
N GLN A 469 -23.49 -21.64 2.06
CA GLN A 469 -23.86 -22.21 0.75
C GLN A 469 -24.16 -23.72 0.81
N ALA A 470 -23.70 -24.42 1.84
CA ALA A 470 -23.90 -25.86 2.02
C ALA A 470 -25.14 -26.20 2.87
N SER A 471 -25.68 -25.24 3.62
CA SER A 471 -26.92 -25.34 4.40
C SER A 471 -28.16 -24.99 3.60
#